data_AF-A0A354HRR2-F1
#
_entry.id   AF-A0A354HRR2-F1
#
_cell.length_a   1.000
_cell.length_b   1.000
_cell.length_c   1.000
_cell.angle_alpha   90.00
_cell.angle_beta   90.00
_cell.angle_gamma   90.00
#
_symmetry.space_group_name_H-M   'P 1'
#
loop_
_entity.id
_entity.type
_entity.pdbx_description
1 polymer ?
#
loop_
_entity_poly.entity_id
_entity_poly.type
_entity_poly.pdbx_seq_one_letter_code
_entity_poly.pdbx_strand_id
1 'polypeptide(L)' 'MDTSPDASGENVCPTLVENYGGGDILLNREKNIILSPKDFPDLLDYAGETLIVTDGTTLLGAD' A
#
# COMPACT_ATOMS: atom_id res chain seq x y z
N MET A 1 2.91 -4.71 -25.83
CA MET A 1 1.85 -4.29 -24.89
C MET A 1 2.43 -4.56 -23.53
N ASP A 2 3.15 -3.56 -23.05
CA ASP A 2 4.38 -3.71 -22.28
C ASP A 2 4.06 -3.46 -20.81
N THR A 3 3.89 -4.54 -20.06
CA THR A 3 4.09 -4.55 -18.61
C THR A 3 5.52 -4.06 -18.35
N SER A 4 5.66 -2.87 -17.77
CA SER A 4 6.94 -2.32 -17.35
C SER A 4 7.77 -3.38 -16.61
N PRO A 5 8.95 -3.78 -17.10
CA PRO A 5 9.74 -4.87 -16.52
C PRO A 5 10.53 -4.47 -15.26
N ASP A 6 10.24 -3.31 -14.65
CA ASP A 6 11.16 -2.66 -13.69
C ASP A 6 10.65 -2.56 -12.25
N ALA A 7 9.61 -3.31 -11.88
CA ALA A 7 9.27 -3.48 -10.47
C ALA A 7 9.27 -4.96 -10.16
N SER A 8 10.36 -5.43 -9.56
CA SER A 8 10.52 -6.79 -9.04
C SER A 8 9.32 -7.14 -8.14
N GLY A 9 8.29 -7.78 -8.71
CA GLY A 9 7.17 -8.38 -7.99
C GLY A 9 7.54 -9.70 -7.30
N GLU A 10 8.83 -10.03 -7.27
CA GLU A 10 9.38 -11.21 -6.63
C GLU A 10 9.57 -10.90 -5.14
N ASN A 11 8.62 -11.33 -4.29
CA ASN A 11 8.43 -10.98 -2.85
C ASN A 11 7.60 -9.73 -2.55
N VAL A 12 6.41 -9.60 -3.15
CA VAL A 12 5.36 -8.81 -2.49
C VAL A 12 4.93 -9.55 -1.22
N CYS A 13 5.23 -9.00 -0.05
CA CYS A 13 4.64 -9.43 1.21
C CYS A 13 3.42 -8.55 1.49
N PRO A 14 2.19 -9.00 1.15
CA PRO A 14 1.00 -8.23 1.47
C PRO A 14 0.78 -8.22 2.99
N THR A 15 0.51 -7.05 3.53
CA THR A 15 0.07 -6.84 4.90
C THR A 15 -1.42 -6.55 4.89
N LEU A 16 -2.16 -7.27 5.73
CA LEU A 16 -3.58 -7.04 5.95
C LEU A 16 -3.75 -5.99 7.04
N VAL A 17 -4.46 -4.91 6.73
CA VAL A 17 -4.83 -3.86 7.68
C VAL A 17 -6.34 -3.93 7.85
N GLU A 18 -6.79 -4.66 8.86
CA GLU A 18 -8.21 -4.79 9.20
C GLU A 18 -8.72 -3.52 9.90
N ASN A 19 -9.97 -3.15 9.65
CA ASN A 19 -10.62 -1.97 10.23
C ASN A 19 -9.75 -0.71 10.08
N TYR A 20 -9.39 -0.39 8.83
CA TYR A 20 -8.58 0.78 8.57
C TYR A 20 -9.26 2.06 9.11
N GLY A 21 -8.60 2.75 10.04
CA GLY A 21 -9.19 3.87 10.77
C GLY A 21 -9.17 5.22 10.05
N GLY A 22 -8.73 5.30 8.79
CA GLY A 22 -8.56 6.58 8.09
C GLY A 22 -7.30 7.36 8.54
N GLY A 23 -6.30 6.67 9.08
CA GLY A 23 -5.05 7.25 9.57
C GLY A 23 -3.81 6.85 8.76
N ASP A 24 -2.63 7.27 9.19
CA ASP A 24 -1.40 6.93 8.47
C ASP A 24 -1.06 5.43 8.62
N ILE A 25 -0.92 4.71 7.50
CA ILE A 25 -0.49 3.30 7.49
C ILE A 25 1.00 3.24 7.22
N LEU A 26 1.74 2.71 8.19
CA LEU A 26 3.17 2.51 8.05
C LEU A 26 3.44 1.20 7.31
N LEU A 27 3.72 1.29 6.02
CA LEU A 27 3.99 0.14 5.16
C LEU A 27 5.38 -0.44 5.45
N ASN A 28 6.38 0.43 5.61
CA ASN A 28 7.75 0.00 5.87
C ASN A 28 8.50 1.01 6.74
N ARG A 29 8.97 0.54 7.90
CA ARG A 29 9.76 1.34 8.84
C ARG A 29 11.18 1.62 8.34
N GLU A 30 11.82 0.64 7.71
CA GLU A 30 13.21 0.76 7.23
C GLU A 30 13.35 1.76 6.09
N LYS A 31 12.41 1.76 5.15
CA LYS A 31 12.37 2.71 4.03
C LYS A 31 11.55 3.97 4.33
N ASN A 32 10.98 4.07 5.53
CA ASN A 32 10.11 5.17 5.94
C ASN A 32 8.92 5.39 4.98
N ILE A 33 8.31 4.30 4.51
CA ILE A 33 7.18 4.35 3.59
C ILE A 33 5.90 4.39 4.40
N ILE A 34 5.18 5.50 4.26
CA ILE A 34 3.93 5.77 4.95
C ILE A 34 2.87 6.03 3.90
N LEU A 35 1.77 5.29 3.97
CA LEU A 35 0.56 5.51 3.20
C LEU A 35 -0.34 6.40 4.04
N SER A 36 -0.26 7.71 3.81
CA SER A 36 -1.03 8.71 4.55
C SER A 36 -2.24 9.15 3.72
N PRO A 37 -3.43 9.30 4.32
CA PRO A 37 -4.61 9.84 3.63
C PRO A 37 -4.42 11.30 3.19
N LYS A 38 -3.35 11.97 3.64
CA LYS A 38 -2.98 13.31 3.18
C LYS A 38 -2.50 13.32 1.73
N ASP A 39 -1.73 12.32 1.34
CA ASP A 39 -1.23 12.16 -0.02
C ASP A 39 -2.27 11.43 -0.89
N PHE A 40 -3.01 10.50 -0.29
CA PHE A 40 -4.04 9.70 -0.94
C PHE A 40 -5.38 9.85 -0.23
N PRO A 41 -6.16 10.91 -0.51
CA PRO A 41 -7.44 11.15 0.15
C PRO A 41 -8.45 10.02 -0.05
N ASP A 42 -8.31 9.24 -1.13
CA ASP A 42 -9.11 8.04 -1.40
C ASP A 42 -9.02 7.00 -0.29
N LEU A 43 -7.93 6.94 0.49
CA LEU A 43 -7.85 6.03 1.64
C LEU A 43 -9.00 6.25 2.62
N LEU A 44 -9.43 7.50 2.82
CA LEU A 44 -10.51 7.82 3.74
C LEU A 44 -11.85 7.20 3.33
N ASP A 45 -12.05 6.92 2.03
CA ASP A 45 -13.26 6.26 1.54
C ASP A 45 -13.31 4.78 1.99
N TYR A 46 -12.13 4.15 2.12
CA TYR A 46 -11.97 2.79 2.64
C TYR A 46 -11.89 2.74 4.18
N ALA A 47 -12.19 3.83 4.89
CA ALA A 47 -12.18 3.86 6.34
C ALA A 47 -13.27 2.94 6.92
N GLY A 48 -12.85 1.95 7.70
CA GLY A 48 -13.70 0.87 8.23
C GLY A 48 -13.62 -0.42 7.42
N GLU A 49 -12.99 -0.41 6.25
CA GLU A 49 -12.75 -1.60 5.46
C GLU A 49 -11.42 -2.28 5.82
N THR A 50 -11.21 -3.48 5.29
CA THR A 50 -9.94 -4.19 5.40
C THR A 50 -9.10 -3.91 4.16
N LEU A 51 -7.99 -3.20 4.36
CA LEU A 51 -7.05 -2.87 3.30
C LEU A 51 -5.98 -3.96 3.16
N ILE A 52 -5.62 -4.28 1.93
CA ILE A 52 -4.46 -5.11 1.61
C ILE A 52 -3.41 -4.18 1.02
N VAL A 53 -2.32 -3.98 1.76
CA VAL A 53 -1.23 -3.09 1.37
C VAL A 53 0.06 -3.88 1.18
N THR A 54 0.99 -3.41 0.35
CA THR A 54 2.33 -4.01 0.28
C THR A 54 3.22 -3.47 1.38
N ASP A 55 4.36 -4.13 1.56
CA ASP A 55 5.49 -3.63 2.34
C ASP A 55 6.13 -2.34 1.74
N GLY A 56 5.48 -1.64 0.78
CA GLY A 56 5.96 -0.40 0.16
C GLY A 56 7.22 -0.54 -0.72
N THR A 57 7.92 -1.67 -0.63
CA THR A 57 9.13 -2.00 -1.39
C THR A 57 8.85 -2.46 -2.81
N THR A 58 7.61 -2.86 -3.07
CA THR A 58 7.12 -3.40 -4.33
C THR A 58 5.90 -2.62 -4.77
N LEU A 59 5.84 -2.29 -6.06
CA LEU A 59 4.62 -1.72 -6.64
C LEU A 59 3.54 -2.80 -6.51
N LEU A 60 2.47 -2.51 -5.75
CA LEU A 60 1.22 -3.22 -5.96
C LEU A 60 0.79 -2.79 -7.36
N GLY A 61 1.00 -3.65 -8.36
CA GLY A 61 0.50 -3.41 -9.70
C GLY A 61 -1.02 -3.33 -9.61
N ALA A 62 -1.54 -2.11 -9.42
CA ALA A 62 -2.93 -1.80 -9.62
C ALA A 62 -3.11 -1.63 -11.14
N ASP A 63 -3.08 -2.75 -11.86
CA ASP A 63 -3.62 -2.86 -13.21
C ASP A 63 -4.89 -3.73 -13.14
#